data_AF-A0A846AS64-F1
#
_entry.id   AF-A0A846AS64-F1
#
_cell.length_a   1.000
_cell.length_b   1.000
_cell.length_c   1.000
_cell.angle_alpha   90.00
_cell.angle_beta   90.00
_cell.angle_gamma   90.00
#
_symmetry.space_group_name_H-M   'P 1'
#
loop_
_entity.id
_entity.type
_entity.pdbx_description
1 polymer ?
#
loop_
_entity_poly.entity_id
_entity_poly.type
_entity_poly.pdbx_seq_one_letter_code
_entity_poly.pdbx_strand_id
1 'polypeptide(L)' 'MRRHLNILNENPELKAAFRQVVNGRVSVQIDSIQSHKLYSMGLITRDGNKVMPRYLLYGIYFQEYL' A
#
# COMPACT_ATOMS: atom_id res chain seq x y z
N MET A 1 3.05 14.10 1.50
CA MET A 1 3.86 12.87 1.34
C MET A 1 4.38 12.29 2.65
N ARG A 2 5.04 13.05 3.54
CA ARG A 2 5.59 12.52 4.82
C ARG A 2 4.56 11.93 5.80
N ARG A 3 3.33 12.46 5.82
CA ARG A 3 2.27 11.98 6.72
C ARG A 3 1.85 10.53 6.45
N HIS A 4 1.78 10.12 5.18
CA HIS A 4 1.45 8.73 4.85
C HIS A 4 2.57 7.77 5.26
N LEU A 5 3.82 8.23 5.14
CA LEU A 5 5.00 7.46 5.52
C LEU A 5 5.08 7.28 7.04
N ASN A 6 4.73 8.30 7.83
CA ASN A 6 4.57 8.16 9.28
C ASN A 6 3.46 7.17 9.64
N ILE A 7 2.27 7.26 9.03
CA ILE A 7 1.16 6.33 9.32
C ILE A 7 1.55 4.87 9.02
N LEU A 8 2.33 4.66 7.93
CA LEU A 8 2.86 3.35 7.58
C LEU A 8 3.93 2.89 8.57
N ASN A 9 4.85 3.76 9.00
CA ASN A 9 5.86 3.40 10.01
C ASN A 9 5.26 3.15 11.40
N GLU A 10 4.17 3.84 11.76
CA GLU A 10 3.43 3.62 13.01
C GLU A 10 2.62 2.30 12.99
N ASN A 11 2.31 1.77 11.80
CA ASN A 11 1.53 0.54 11.63
C ASN A 11 2.32 -0.49 10.80
N PRO A 12 3.14 -1.34 11.45
CA PRO A 12 3.97 -2.33 10.74
C PRO A 12 3.14 -3.31 9.89
N GLU A 13 1.92 -3.63 10.29
CA GLU A 13 1.00 -4.46 9.48
C GLU A 13 0.57 -3.76 8.18
N LEU A 14 0.23 -2.47 8.27
CA LEU A 14 -0.13 -1.65 7.11
C LEU A 14 1.07 -1.51 6.16
N LYS A 15 2.28 -1.34 6.73
CA LYS A 15 3.55 -1.30 6.00
C LYS A 15 3.81 -2.61 5.25
N ALA A 16 3.61 -3.75 5.91
CA ALA A 16 3.77 -5.07 5.30
C ALA A 16 2.76 -5.30 4.18
N ALA A 17 1.48 -4.97 4.40
CA ALA A 17 0.44 -5.07 3.38
C ALA A 17 0.75 -4.18 2.17
N PHE A 18 1.17 -2.93 2.40
CA PHE A 18 1.57 -2.04 1.31
C PHE A 18 2.80 -2.56 0.54
N ARG A 19 3.80 -3.11 1.25
CA ARG A 19 4.96 -3.79 0.62
C ARG A 19 4.54 -4.95 -0.28
N GLN A 20 3.58 -5.77 0.14
CA GLN A 20 3.05 -6.85 -0.70
C GLN A 20 2.38 -6.31 -1.97
N VAL A 21 1.67 -5.18 -1.87
CA VAL A 21 1.01 -4.53 -3.01
C VAL A 21 2.01 -3.93 -3.99
N VAL A 22 3.06 -3.26 -3.51
CA VAL A 22 4.06 -2.63 -4.41
C VAL A 22 5.08 -3.62 -4.98
N ASN A 23 5.41 -4.70 -4.26
CA ASN A 23 6.24 -5.79 -4.78
C ASN A 23 5.44 -6.76 -5.66
N GLY A 24 4.12 -6.83 -5.45
CA GLY A 24 3.22 -7.61 -6.27
C GLY A 24 3.13 -7.00 -7.67
N ARG A 25 3.77 -7.64 -8.66
CA ARG A 25 3.55 -7.32 -10.10
C ARG A 25 2.09 -7.55 -10.53
N VAL A 26 1.32 -8.24 -9.71
CA VAL A 26 -0.10 -8.54 -9.88
C VAL A 26 -0.86 -8.10 -8.63
N SER A 27 -2.13 -7.74 -8.82
CA SER A 27 -3.06 -7.36 -7.77
C SER A 27 -3.06 -8.42 -6.65
N VAL A 28 -2.75 -8.02 -5.42
CA VAL A 28 -2.69 -8.92 -4.26
C VAL A 28 -3.92 -8.76 -3.39
N GLN A 29 -4.32 -9.81 -2.68
CA GLN A 29 -5.37 -9.71 -1.68
C GLN A 29 -4.70 -9.40 -0.33
N ILE A 30 -5.06 -8.27 0.26
CA ILE A 30 -4.62 -7.90 1.62
C ILE A 30 -5.84 -7.77 2.51
N ASP A 31 -5.58 -7.73 3.82
CA ASP A 31 -6.62 -7.61 4.84
C ASP A 31 -7.58 -6.45 4.56
N SER A 32 -8.89 -6.65 4.79
CA SER A 32 -9.92 -5.67 4.45
C SER A 32 -9.72 -4.34 5.17
N ILE A 33 -9.24 -4.39 6.43
CA ILE A 33 -8.96 -3.20 7.23
C ILE A 33 -7.82 -2.39 6.59
N GLN A 34 -6.72 -3.08 6.26
CA GLN A 34 -5.54 -2.44 5.66
C GLN A 34 -5.84 -1.92 4.25
N SER A 35 -6.58 -2.70 3.45
CA SER A 35 -7.08 -2.29 2.13
C SER A 35 -7.92 -1.02 2.21
N HIS A 36 -8.84 -0.94 3.17
CA HIS A 36 -9.68 0.24 3.33
C HIS A 36 -8.86 1.48 3.71
N LYS A 37 -7.92 1.32 4.65
CA LYS A 37 -7.03 2.41 5.09
C LYS A 37 -6.15 2.92 3.95
N LEU A 38 -5.51 2.02 3.20
CA LEU A 38 -4.68 2.36 2.05
C LEU A 38 -5.48 3.00 0.89
N TYR A 39 -6.70 2.52 0.65
CA TYR A 39 -7.60 3.08 -0.36
C TYR A 39 -8.06 4.50 0.02
N SER A 40 -8.45 4.73 1.27
CA SER A 40 -8.80 6.05 1.80
C SER A 40 -7.61 7.02 1.81
N MET A 41 -6.39 6.50 1.92
CA MET A 41 -5.16 7.29 1.74
C MET A 41 -4.82 7.57 0.26
N GLY A 42 -5.53 6.97 -0.69
CA GLY A 42 -5.29 7.11 -2.12
C GLY A 42 -4.03 6.39 -2.63
N LEU A 43 -3.46 5.48 -1.84
CA LEU A 43 -2.20 4.78 -2.15
C LEU A 43 -2.42 3.56 -3.06
N ILE A 44 -3.59 2.93 -2.93
CA ILE A 44 -3.97 1.74 -3.70
C ILE A 44 -5.32 1.95 -4.39
N THR A 45 -5.54 1.16 -5.42
CA THR A 45 -6.82 0.98 -6.10
C THR A 45 -7.30 -0.46 -5.90
N ARG A 46 -8.61 -0.66 -5.95
CA ARG A 46 -9.25 -1.97 -5.82
C ARG A 46 -9.69 -2.45 -7.20
N ASP A 47 -9.26 -3.65 -7.56
CA ASP A 47 -9.69 -4.37 -8.74
C ASP A 47 -10.40 -5.65 -8.28
N GLY A 48 -11.73 -5.55 -8.14
CA GLY A 48 -12.55 -6.58 -7.50
C GLY A 48 -12.10 -6.89 -6.07
N ASN A 49 -11.71 -8.15 -5.81
CA ASN A 49 -11.19 -8.61 -4.51
C ASN A 49 -9.70 -8.36 -4.31
N LYS A 50 -9.01 -7.84 -5.32
CA LYS A 50 -7.57 -7.64 -5.28
C LYS A 50 -7.26 -6.15 -5.27
N VAL A 51 -6.08 -5.80 -4.78
CA VAL A 51 -5.63 -4.41 -4.70
C VAL A 51 -4.35 -4.22 -5.51
N MET A 52 -4.25 -3.07 -6.16
CA MET A 52 -3.07 -2.66 -6.92
C MET A 52 -2.57 -1.31 -6.44
N PRO A 53 -1.27 -1.04 -6.53
CA PRO A 53 -0.75 0.28 -6.23
C PRO A 53 -1.29 1.28 -7.25
N ARG A 54 -1.86 2.39 -6.77
CA ARG A 54 -2.44 3.42 -7.67
C ARG A 54 -1.36 4.14 -8.48
N TYR A 55 -0.18 4.26 -7.90
CA TYR A 55 0.99 4.88 -8.53
C TYR A 55 2.23 4.01 -8.29
N LEU A 56 2.82 3.47 -9.36
CA LEU A 56 4.09 2.74 -9.29
C LEU A 56 5.21 3.59 -8.70
N LEU A 57 5.15 4.91 -8.86
CA LEU A 57 6.14 5.86 -8.33
C LEU A 57 6.23 5.81 -6.80
N TYR A 58 5.09 5.54 -6.13
CA TYR A 58 5.10 5.28 -4.69
C TYR A 58 5.74 3.94 -4.37
N GLY A 59 5.57 2.92 -5.23
CA GLY A 59 6.27 1.66 -5.06
C GLY A 59 7.79 1.85 -5.02
N ILE A 60 8.33 2.61 -5.98
CA ILE A 60 9.79 2.87 -6.08
C ILE A 60 10.26 3.71 -4.89
N TYR A 61 9.60 4.83 -4.59
CA TYR A 61 9.97 5.69 -3.47
C TYR A 61 9.87 4.96 -2.13
N PHE A 62 8.82 4.15 -1.92
CA PHE A 62 8.66 3.43 -0.67
C PHE A 62 9.57 2.19 -0.62
N GLN A 63 9.95 1.57 -1.75
CA GLN A 63 10.97 0.51 -1.75
C GLN A 63 12.34 1.04 -1.33
N GLU A 64 12.72 2.26 -1.72
CA GLU A 64 13.98 2.87 -1.31
C GLU A 64 13.98 3.38 0.14
N TYR A 65 12.81 3.74 0.69
CA TYR A 65 12.70 4.38 2.01
C TYR A 65 11.99 3.57 3.11
N LEU A 66 11.38 2.39 2.84
CA LEU A 66 10.83 1.47 3.87
C LEU A 66 11.83 0.41 4.25
#